data_AF-A0A5Q2W4V5-F1
#
_entry.id   AF-A0A5Q2W4V5-F1
#
_cell.length_a   1.000
_cell.length_b   1.000
_cell.length_c   1.000
_cell.angle_alpha   90.00
_cell.angle_beta   90.00
_cell.angle_gamma   90.00
#
_symmetry.space_group_name_H-M   'P 1'
#
loop_
_entity.id
_entity.type
_entity.pdbx_description
1 polymer ?
#
loop_
_entity_poly.entity_id
_entity_poly.type
_entity_poly.pdbx_seq_one_letter_code
_entity_poly.pdbx_strand_id
1 'polypeptide(L)' 'MRTTITIADDVFAEIERLRRLEGIGPSEALNRLARRGISVAESEQPRYVHTSHPLGLKVDVSDVGAVLDLLDDHDSPAA' A
#
# COMPACT_ATOMS: atom_id res chain seq x y z
N MET A 1 -32.10 -0.38 -8.14
CA MET A 1 -32.20 -1.72 -8.76
C MET A 1 -32.41 -2.74 -7.66
N ARG A 2 -33.20 -3.81 -7.88
CA ARG A 2 -33.40 -4.89 -6.92
C ARG A 2 -32.67 -6.15 -7.42
N THR A 3 -31.78 -6.68 -6.59
CA THR A 3 -30.95 -7.84 -6.92
C THR A 3 -30.97 -8.80 -5.74
N THR A 4 -31.05 -10.10 -6.04
CA THR A 4 -30.90 -11.16 -5.04
C THR A 4 -29.47 -11.68 -5.12
N ILE A 5 -28.75 -11.65 -4.00
CA ILE A 5 -27.38 -12.13 -3.89
C ILE A 5 -27.26 -13.04 -2.67
N THR A 6 -26.32 -13.98 -2.72
CA THR A 6 -25.88 -14.71 -1.54
C THR A 6 -24.72 -13.93 -0.92
N ILE A 7 -24.74 -13.77 0.40
CA ILE A 7 -23.65 -13.13 1.17
C ILE A 7 -23.02 -14.15 2.10
N ALA A 8 -21.74 -13.94 2.43
CA ALA A 8 -21.03 -14.76 3.40
C ALA A 8 -21.49 -14.45 4.84
N ASP A 9 -21.24 -15.39 5.75
CA ASP A 9 -21.70 -15.33 7.14
C ASP A 9 -21.13 -14.13 7.92
N ASP A 10 -19.89 -13.75 7.62
CA ASP A 10 -19.20 -12.59 8.20
C ASP A 10 -19.87 -11.26 7.78
N VAL A 11 -20.24 -11.14 6.51
CA VAL A 11 -20.98 -9.98 5.98
C VAL A 11 -22.36 -9.90 6.63
N PHE A 12 -23.05 -11.04 6.78
CA PHE A 12 -24.34 -11.07 7.47
C PHE A 12 -24.23 -10.63 8.94
N ALA A 13 -23.22 -11.12 9.67
CA ALA A 13 -22.98 -10.74 11.05
C ALA A 13 -22.73 -9.22 11.21
N GLU A 14 -21.98 -8.63 10.27
CA GLU A 14 -21.71 -7.19 10.27
C GLU A 14 -22.95 -6.36 9.94
N ILE A 15 -23.79 -6.82 9.00
CA ILE A 15 -25.11 -6.20 8.74
C ILE A 15 -25.93 -6.18 10.03
N GLU A 16 -26.05 -7.31 10.73
CA GLU A 16 -26.81 -7.40 11.97
C GLU A 16 -26.23 -6.51 13.07
N ARG A 17 -24.90 -6.37 13.14
CA ARG A 17 -24.24 -5.43 14.06
C ARG A 17 -24.66 -3.99 13.78
N LEU A 18 -24.61 -3.54 12.53
CA LEU A 18 -25.02 -2.18 12.14
C LEU A 18 -26.50 -1.93 12.40
N ARG A 19 -27.36 -2.91 12.11
CA ARG A 19 -28.79 -2.82 12.40
C ARG A 19 -29.06 -2.61 13.89
N ARG A 20 -28.35 -3.33 14.77
CA ARG A 20 -28.50 -3.18 16.23
C ARG A 20 -27.98 -1.84 16.75
N LEU A 21 -26.85 -1.38 16.23
CA LEU A 21 -26.21 -0.15 16.72
C LEU A 21 -26.89 1.12 16.23
N GLU A 22 -27.42 1.10 15.01
CA GLU A 22 -27.90 2.30 14.34
C GLU A 22 -29.41 2.27 14.03
N GLY A 23 -30.09 1.15 14.26
CA GLY A 23 -31.52 1.00 14.01
C GLY A 23 -31.91 1.00 12.52
N ILE A 24 -30.95 0.79 11.62
CA ILE A 24 -31.17 0.84 10.18
C ILE A 24 -31.69 -0.49 9.59
N GLY A 25 -32.26 -0.43 8.38
CA GLY A 25 -32.72 -1.62 7.65
C GLY A 25 -31.58 -2.44 7.03
N PRO A 26 -31.83 -3.71 6.67
CA PRO A 26 -30.80 -4.60 6.11
C PRO A 26 -30.23 -4.10 4.77
N SER A 27 -31.09 -3.59 3.89
CA SER A 27 -30.67 -3.02 2.61
C SER A 27 -29.80 -1.78 2.80
N GLU A 28 -30.08 -0.96 3.82
CA GLU A 28 -29.31 0.24 4.10
C GLU A 28 -27.94 -0.11 4.69
N ALA A 29 -27.89 -1.05 5.63
CA ALA A 29 -26.64 -1.58 6.18
C ALA A 29 -25.74 -2.15 5.07
N LEU A 30 -26.29 -2.98 4.17
CA LEU A 30 -25.54 -3.55 3.04
C LEU A 30 -25.00 -2.46 2.11
N ASN A 31 -25.84 -1.49 1.71
CA ASN A 31 -25.38 -0.39 0.83
C ASN A 31 -24.29 0.46 1.50
N ARG A 32 -24.37 0.67 2.81
CA ARG A 32 -23.35 1.40 3.55
C ARG A 32 -22.02 0.63 3.55
N LEU A 33 -22.04 -0.67 3.80
CA LEU A 33 -20.85 -1.51 3.72
C LEU A 33 -20.24 -1.50 2.31
N ALA A 34 -21.07 -1.67 1.28
CA ALA A 34 -20.62 -1.64 -0.11
C ALA A 34 -19.97 -0.30 -0.48
N ARG A 35 -20.61 0.83 -0.13
CA ARG A 35 -20.05 2.17 -0.40
C ARG A 35 -18.74 2.39 0.33
N ARG A 36 -18.63 1.99 1.61
CA ARG A 36 -17.37 2.08 2.36
C ARG A 36 -16.26 1.27 1.68
N GLY A 37 -16.56 0.05 1.23
CA GLY A 37 -15.61 -0.80 0.51
C GLY A 37 -15.15 -0.19 -0.81
N ILE A 38 -16.08 0.40 -1.58
CA ILE A 38 -15.76 1.11 -2.83
C ILE A 38 -14.85 2.32 -2.56
N SER A 39 -15.20 3.16 -1.58
CA SER A 39 -14.38 4.34 -1.25
C SER A 39 -12.97 3.99 -0.74
N VAL A 40 -12.81 2.87 -0.03
CA VAL A 40 -11.48 2.39 0.39
C VAL A 40 -10.68 1.83 -0.80
N ALA A 41 -11.34 1.21 -1.77
CA ALA A 41 -10.68 0.81 -3.01
C ALA A 41 -10.28 2.02 -3.88
N GLU A 42 -11.05 3.10 -3.81
CA GLU A 42 -10.79 4.37 -4.51
C GLU A 42 -9.79 5.27 -3.79
N SER A 43 -9.56 5.10 -2.49
CA SER A 43 -8.50 5.82 -1.80
C SER A 43 -7.17 5.37 -2.38
N GLU A 44 -6.63 6.21 -3.27
CA GLU A 44 -5.37 6.04 -3.98
C GLU A 44 -4.34 5.46 -3.02
N GLN A 45 -3.79 4.27 -3.35
CA GLN A 45 -2.52 3.87 -2.73
C GLN A 45 -1.59 5.07 -2.85
N PRO A 46 -0.94 5.52 -1.76
CA PRO A 46 -0.13 6.72 -1.81
C PRO A 46 0.85 6.59 -2.96
N ARG A 47 0.72 7.50 -3.94
CA ARG A 47 1.56 7.47 -5.13
C ARG A 47 3.01 7.51 -4.65
N TYR A 48 3.79 6.50 -5.02
CA TYR A 48 5.20 6.47 -4.62
C TYR A 48 5.89 7.74 -5.14
N VAL A 49 6.39 8.54 -4.20
CA VAL A 49 7.22 9.71 -4.50
C VAL A 49 8.63 9.37 -4.06
N HIS A 50 9.50 9.09 -5.04
CA HIS A 50 10.90 8.85 -4.78
C HIS A 50 11.53 10.11 -4.17
N THR A 51 12.06 10.00 -2.96
CA THR A 51 12.83 11.07 -2.33
C THR A 51 14.29 10.65 -2.30
N SER A 52 15.15 11.41 -2.99
CA SER A 52 16.61 11.26 -2.89
C SER A 52 17.21 12.40 -2.09
N HIS A 53 18.32 12.11 -1.43
CA HIS A 53 19.15 13.11 -0.75
C HIS A 53 20.60 12.98 -1.23
N PRO A 54 21.35 14.08 -1.30
CA PRO A 54 22.77 14.03 -1.63
C PRO A 54 23.51 13.25 -0.54
N LEU A 55 24.19 12.17 -0.94
CA LEU A 55 24.97 11.32 -0.03
C LEU A 55 26.40 11.86 0.24
N GLY A 56 26.78 12.96 -0.40
CA GLY A 56 28.15 13.52 -0.28
C GLY A 56 29.22 12.61 -0.88
N LEU A 57 28.89 11.91 -1.97
CA LEU A 57 29.81 11.00 -2.66
C LEU A 57 31.06 11.75 -3.13
N LYS A 58 32.23 11.16 -2.87
CA LYS A 58 33.54 11.68 -3.28
C LYS A 58 34.04 11.06 -4.59
N VAL A 59 33.39 9.98 -5.02
CA VAL A 59 33.68 9.22 -6.23
C VAL A 59 32.37 9.04 -7.00
N ASP A 60 32.43 9.04 -8.32
CA ASP A 60 31.25 8.79 -9.15
C ASP A 60 30.90 7.29 -9.09
N VAL A 61 29.83 6.97 -8.38
CA VAL A 61 29.34 5.58 -8.22
C VAL A 61 28.46 5.12 -9.37
N SER A 62 28.26 5.95 -10.39
CA SER A 62 27.57 5.57 -11.63
C SER A 62 28.46 4.70 -12.52
N ASP A 63 29.78 4.89 -12.43
CA ASP A 63 30.78 4.03 -13.06
C ASP A 63 31.29 2.99 -12.07
N VAL A 64 30.64 1.83 -12.07
CA VAL A 64 30.96 0.74 -11.15
C VAL A 64 32.38 0.21 -11.37
N GLY A 65 32.87 0.19 -12.62
CA GLY A 65 34.19 -0.35 -12.94
C GLY A 65 35.31 0.48 -12.31
N ALA A 66 35.26 1.80 -12.53
CA ALA A 66 36.24 2.72 -11.96
C ALA A 66 36.26 2.71 -10.41
N VAL A 67 35.10 2.50 -9.76
CA VAL A 67 35.03 2.38 -8.31
C VAL A 67 35.64 1.07 -7.82
N LEU A 68 35.42 -0.04 -8.53
CA LEU A 68 36.01 -1.33 -8.15
C LEU A 68 37.53 -1.32 -8.31
N ASP A 69 38.06 -0.76 -9.41
CA ASP A 69 39.51 -0.61 -9.61
C ASP A 69 40.16 0.22 -8.49
N LEU A 70 39.50 1.32 -8.06
CA LEU A 70 39.96 2.13 -6.93
C LEU A 70 39.99 1.35 -5.61
N LEU A 71 39.03 0.45 -5.39
CA LEU A 71 38.99 -0.38 -4.18
C LEU A 71 40.09 -1.45 -4.22
N ASP A 72 40.34 -2.08 -5.36
CA ASP A 72 41.40 -3.08 -5.54
C ASP A 72 42.82 -2.47 -5.33
N ASP A 73 43.01 -1.22 -5.76
CA ASP A 73 44.24 -0.45 -5.50
C ASP A 73 44.43 -0.14 -4.01
N HIS A 74 43.35 0.02 -3.24
CA HIS A 74 43.39 0.27 -1.80
C HIS A 74 43.50 -0.99 -0.93
N ASP A 75 42.95 -2.12 -1.37
CA ASP A 75 43.05 -3.42 -0.70
C ASP A 75 44.37 -4.14 -1.01
N SER A 76 45.11 -3.69 -2.02
CA SER A 76 46.48 -4.17 -2.28
C SER A 76 47.42 -3.71 -1.16
N PRO A 77 48.00 -4.62 -0.36
CA PRO A 77 48.96 -4.23 0.67
C PRO A 77 50.16 -3.57 -0.01
N ALA A 78 50.49 -2.35 0.43
CA ALA A 78 51.67 -1.61 -0.04
C ALA A 78 52.90 -2.54 -0.05
N ALA A 79 53.45 -2.77 -1.24
CA ALA A 79 54.71 -3.49 -1.46
C ALA A 79 55.91 -2.62 -1.07
#